data_AF-A0A7V9MM60-F1
#
_entry.id   AF-A0A7V9MM60-F1
#
_cell.length_a   1.000
_cell.length_b   1.000
_cell.length_c   1.000
_cell.angle_alpha   90.00
_cell.angle_beta   90.00
_cell.angle_gamma   90.00
#
_symmetry.space_group_name_H-M   'P 1'
#
loop_
_entity.id
_entity.type
_entity.pdbx_description
1 polymer ?
#
loop_
_entity_poly.entity_id
_entity_poly.type
_entity_poly.pdbx_seq_one_letter_code
_entity_poly.pdbx_strand_id
1 'polypeptide(L)'
;FIGFDWRYRKLGHNEIEENLFGQTNTKDNRTQFSLGVNYTLPLLIIAQAEVYLDGNVRFQLMREDITISKRLRAGFMVNTDKEYMIDFRYIINKNTGIRTHYDSDMGFGVGLTLNY
;
A
#
# COMPACT_ATOMS: atom_id res chain seq x y z
N PHE A 1 1.87 -2.39 16.27
CA PHE A 1 1.01 -3.53 15.94
C PHE A 1 1.88 -4.76 15.78
N ILE A 2 1.31 -5.93 16.01
CA ILE A 2 1.96 -7.22 15.76
C ILE A 2 1.27 -7.80 14.53
N GLY A 3 2.06 -8.16 13.53
CA GLY A 3 1.59 -8.73 12.28
C GLY A 3 2.06 -10.18 12.13
N PHE A 4 1.27 -10.96 11.41
CA PHE A 4 1.65 -12.28 10.92
C PHE A 4 1.30 -12.32 9.44
N ASP A 5 2.31 -12.52 8.60
CA ASP A 5 2.14 -12.65 7.15
C ASP A 5 2.41 -14.11 6.75
N TRP A 6 1.41 -14.72 6.13
CA TRP A 6 1.53 -16.00 5.48
C TRP A 6 1.09 -15.91 4.02
N ARG A 7 2.02 -16.14 3.10
CA ARG A 7 1.78 -16.04 1.66
C ARG A 7 2.45 -17.18 0.92
N TYR A 8 1.69 -17.78 0.01
CA TYR A 8 2.18 -18.72 -0.99
C TYR A 8 1.85 -18.19 -2.39
N ARG A 9 2.86 -17.96 -3.23
CA ARG A 9 2.68 -17.50 -4.61
C ARG A 9 3.69 -18.21 -5.51
N LYS A 10 3.30 -18.51 -6.75
CA LYS A 10 4.25 -18.93 -7.80
C LYS A 10 4.63 -17.70 -8.61
N LEU A 11 5.92 -17.40 -8.71
CA LEU A 11 6.44 -16.25 -9.45
C LEU A 11 6.04 -16.25 -10.94
N GLY A 12 5.81 -15.04 -11.46
CA GLY A 12 5.64 -14.72 -12.88
C GLY A 12 6.47 -13.46 -13.22
N HIS A 13 6.63 -13.19 -14.53
CA HIS A 13 7.70 -12.48 -15.25
C HIS A 13 8.27 -11.11 -14.79
N ASN A 14 7.93 -10.55 -13.62
CA ASN A 14 8.47 -9.26 -13.15
C ASN A 14 9.07 -9.38 -11.73
N GLU A 15 10.35 -9.71 -11.68
CA GLU A 15 11.12 -9.85 -10.44
C GLU A 15 11.71 -8.50 -10.02
N ILE A 16 11.23 -7.97 -8.89
CA ILE A 16 12.00 -7.01 -8.08
C ILE A 16 12.45 -7.81 -6.86
N GLU A 17 13.68 -8.30 -6.90
CA GLU A 17 14.25 -9.17 -5.86
C GLU A 17 14.75 -8.40 -4.63
N GLU A 18 15.01 -7.09 -4.78
CA GLU A 18 15.64 -6.25 -3.76
C GLU A 18 14.83 -5.00 -3.40
N ASN A 19 14.52 -4.87 -2.11
CA ASN A 19 14.03 -3.63 -1.50
C ASN A 19 15.11 -2.52 -1.62
N LEU A 20 14.74 -1.24 -1.50
CA LEU A 20 15.65 -0.08 -1.41
C LEU A 20 16.78 -0.24 -0.37
N PHE A 21 16.66 -1.14 0.60
CA PHE A 21 17.71 -1.51 1.56
C PHE A 21 18.64 -2.66 1.11
N GLY A 22 18.49 -3.20 -0.11
CA GLY A 22 19.27 -4.34 -0.60
C GLY A 22 18.88 -5.68 0.04
N GLN A 23 17.67 -5.76 0.61
CA GLN A 23 17.16 -6.96 1.26
C GLN A 23 16.44 -7.85 0.24
N THR A 24 16.85 -9.12 0.17
CA THR A 24 16.23 -10.12 -0.72
C THR A 24 14.86 -10.52 -0.19
N ASN A 25 13.81 -10.26 -0.95
CA ASN A 25 12.44 -10.59 -0.54
C ASN A 25 12.03 -11.95 -1.13
N THR A 26 11.98 -12.99 -0.30
CA THR A 26 11.53 -14.33 -0.71
C THR A 26 10.01 -14.32 -0.90
N LYS A 27 9.54 -13.93 -2.09
CA LYS A 27 8.10 -13.78 -2.42
C LYS A 27 7.33 -15.13 -2.52
N ASP A 28 8.00 -16.28 -2.56
CA ASP A 28 7.37 -17.59 -2.87
C ASP A 28 6.65 -18.28 -1.70
N ASN A 29 7.27 -18.34 -0.53
CA ASN A 29 6.70 -18.95 0.67
C ASN A 29 7.17 -18.19 1.91
N ARG A 30 6.38 -17.19 2.31
CA ARG A 30 6.71 -16.31 3.43
C ARG A 30 5.81 -16.65 4.60
N THR A 31 6.40 -17.15 5.70
CA THR A 31 5.73 -17.26 7.00
C THR A 31 6.53 -16.43 7.98
N GLN A 32 6.09 -15.21 8.25
CA GLN A 32 6.86 -14.26 9.03
C GLN A 32 6.00 -13.51 10.03
N PHE A 33 6.57 -13.32 11.21
CA PHE A 33 6.03 -12.40 12.20
C PHE A 33 6.70 -11.04 12.00
N SER A 34 5.91 -10.00 12.24
CA SER A 34 6.37 -8.63 12.17
C SER A 34 5.92 -7.82 13.38
N LEU A 35 6.74 -6.84 13.72
CA LEU A 35 6.44 -5.81 14.70
C LEU A 35 6.46 -4.47 13.99
N GLY A 36 5.31 -3.83 13.92
CA GLY A 36 5.14 -2.54 13.27
C GLY A 36 4.77 -1.42 14.21
N VAL A 37 5.11 -0.20 13.83
CA VAL A 37 4.73 1.04 14.50
C VAL A 37 4.12 1.95 13.45
N ASN A 38 2.95 2.51 13.76
CA ASN A 38 2.31 3.53 12.93
C ASN A 38 2.43 4.86 13.65
N TYR A 39 2.87 5.88 12.92
CA TYR A 39 2.96 7.25 13.39
C TYR A 39 2.23 8.17 12.41
N THR A 40 1.26 8.92 12.92
CA THR A 40 0.50 9.87 12.10
C THR A 40 1.23 11.21 12.07
N LEU A 41 1.82 11.52 10.91
CA LEU A 41 2.45 12.80 10.63
C LEU A 41 1.41 13.92 10.42
N PRO A 42 1.83 15.19 10.47
CA PRO A 42 1.03 16.30 9.97
C PRO A 42 0.47 15.99 8.58
N LEU A 43 -0.73 16.52 8.28
CA LEU A 43 -1.51 16.21 7.07
C LEU A 43 -2.16 14.81 7.06
N LEU A 44 -2.19 14.09 8.19
CA LEU A 44 -2.76 12.73 8.31
C LEU A 44 -2.01 11.68 7.48
N ILE A 45 -0.74 11.91 7.18
CA ILE A 45 0.11 10.93 6.51
C ILE A 45 0.50 9.88 7.56
N ILE A 46 0.26 8.61 7.27
CA ILE A 46 0.64 7.51 8.14
C ILE A 46 2.03 7.05 7.72
N ALA A 47 3.00 7.24 8.61
CA ALA A 47 4.31 6.62 8.54
C ALA A 47 4.29 5.31 9.30
N GLN A 48 4.45 4.22 8.58
CA GLN A 48 4.52 2.87 9.12
C GLN A 48 5.96 2.37 9.01
N ALA A 49 6.51 1.92 10.12
CA ALA A 49 7.77 1.18 10.15
C ALA A 49 7.46 -0.23 10.65
N GLU A 50 7.84 -1.24 9.91
CA GLU A 50 7.59 -2.65 10.19
C GLU A 50 8.89 -3.43 10.13
N VAL A 51 9.18 -4.19 11.19
CA VAL A 51 10.37 -5.04 11.30
C VAL A 51 9.90 -6.48 11.33
N TYR A 52 10.42 -7.29 10.42
CA TYR A 52 10.16 -8.72 10.34
C TYR A 52 11.21 -9.49 11.15
N LEU A 53 10.81 -10.66 11.68
CA LEU A 53 11.72 -11.50 12.48
C LEU A 53 12.91 -12.06 11.69
N ASP A 54 12.85 -12.07 10.37
CA ASP A 54 13.95 -12.45 9.49
C ASP A 54 15.03 -11.36 9.34
N GLY A 55 14.81 -10.18 9.97
CA GLY A 55 15.71 -9.03 9.91
C GLY A 55 15.33 -8.00 8.84
N ASN A 56 14.27 -8.25 8.06
CA ASN A 56 13.82 -7.31 7.05
C ASN A 56 13.10 -6.11 7.67
N VAL A 57 13.33 -4.92 7.11
CA VAL A 57 12.72 -3.68 7.60
C VAL A 57 12.00 -3.02 6.44
N ARG A 58 10.71 -2.77 6.66
CA ARG A 58 9.83 -2.12 5.71
C ARG A 58 9.38 -0.79 6.27
N PHE A 59 9.54 0.25 5.47
CA PHE A 59 8.96 1.54 5.75
C PHE A 59 7.90 1.83 4.70
N GLN A 60 6.75 2.34 5.14
CA GLN A 60 5.63 2.67 4.28
C GLN A 60 5.09 4.04 4.67
N LEU A 61 4.91 4.90 3.68
CA LEU A 61 4.18 6.15 3.82
C LEU A 61 2.88 6.01 3.04
N MET A 62 1.76 6.19 3.73
CA MET A 62 0.45 6.18 3.09
C MET A 62 -0.37 7.38 3.50
N ARG A 63 -1.20 7.84 2.57
CA ARG A 63 -2.19 8.86 2.81
C ARG A 63 -3.40 8.58 1.94
N GLU A 64 -4.55 8.37 2.55
CA GLU A 64 -5.82 8.09 1.87
C GLU A 64 -6.81 9.23 2.08
N ASP A 65 -7.70 9.52 1.13
CA ASP A 65 -8.75 10.54 1.25
C ASP A 65 -8.25 12.00 1.46
N ILE A 66 -7.22 12.39 0.70
CA ILE A 66 -6.79 13.79 0.55
C ILE A 66 -7.89 14.54 -0.20
N THR A 67 -8.40 15.62 0.36
CA THR A 67 -9.39 16.46 -0.33
C THR A 67 -8.68 17.37 -1.32
N ILE A 68 -8.71 17.01 -2.60
CA ILE A 68 -8.17 17.84 -3.69
C ILE A 68 -9.23 18.86 -4.13
N SER A 69 -10.50 18.47 -4.18
CA SER A 69 -11.63 19.35 -4.48
C SER A 69 -12.88 18.91 -3.72
N LYS A 70 -14.01 19.62 -3.91
CA LYS A 70 -15.29 19.29 -3.27
C LYS A 70 -15.72 17.84 -3.49
N ARG A 71 -15.38 17.26 -4.65
CA ARG A 71 -15.80 15.90 -5.07
C ARG A 71 -14.63 14.99 -5.40
N LEU A 72 -13.41 15.51 -5.51
CA LEU A 72 -12.22 14.72 -5.81
C LEU A 72 -11.43 14.45 -4.53
N ARG A 73 -11.20 13.17 -4.27
CA ARG A 73 -10.30 12.66 -3.27
C ARG A 73 -9.10 12.03 -3.97
N ALA A 74 -7.93 12.13 -3.38
CA ALA A 74 -6.75 11.43 -3.82
C ALA A 74 -6.10 10.70 -2.64
N GLY A 75 -5.25 9.75 -2.94
CA GLY A 75 -4.38 9.13 -1.96
C GLY A 75 -3.18 8.51 -2.64
N PHE A 76 -2.22 8.14 -1.83
CA PHE A 76 -1.02 7.47 -2.26
C PHE A 76 -0.52 6.54 -1.17
N MET A 77 0.23 5.54 -1.58
CA MET A 77 1.01 4.68 -0.72
C MET A 77 2.34 4.45 -1.41
N VAL A 78 3.42 4.56 -0.67
CA VAL A 78 4.77 4.25 -1.14
C VAL A 78 5.47 3.46 -0.05
N ASN A 79 6.23 2.45 -0.44
CA ASN A 79 7.01 1.65 0.51
C ASN A 79 8.45 1.46 0.05
N THR A 80 9.30 0.98 0.97
CA THR A 80 10.72 0.75 0.67
C THR A 80 10.95 -0.46 -0.24
N ASP A 81 9.95 -1.34 -0.38
CA ASP A 81 9.98 -2.46 -1.34
C ASP A 81 9.82 -2.00 -2.81
N LYS A 82 9.87 -0.67 -3.06
CA LYS A 82 9.64 -0.02 -4.37
C LYS A 82 8.22 -0.20 -4.90
N GLU A 83 7.29 -0.65 -4.06
CA GLU A 83 5.88 -0.67 -4.43
C GLU A 83 5.28 0.71 -4.14
N TYR A 84 4.50 1.18 -5.09
CA TYR A 84 3.76 2.42 -4.95
C TYR A 84 2.37 2.26 -5.53
N MET A 85 1.43 2.95 -4.88
CA MET A 85 0.05 3.06 -5.32
C MET A 85 -0.34 4.52 -5.31
N ILE A 86 -1.07 4.94 -6.34
CA ILE A 86 -1.77 6.23 -6.37
C ILE A 86 -3.24 5.94 -6.57
N ASP A 87 -4.11 6.55 -5.78
CA ASP A 87 -5.55 6.40 -5.94
C ASP A 87 -6.27 7.75 -6.04
N PHE A 88 -7.34 7.75 -6.84
CA PHE A 88 -8.23 8.87 -7.03
C PHE A 88 -9.66 8.38 -6.87
N ARG A 89 -10.47 9.15 -6.15
CA ARG A 89 -11.89 8.86 -5.99
C ARG A 89 -12.69 10.12 -6.32
N TYR A 90 -13.60 10.00 -7.28
CA TYR A 90 -14.53 11.04 -7.67
C TYR A 90 -15.93 10.73 -7.15
N ILE A 91 -16.48 11.65 -6.35
CA ILE A 91 -17.80 11.52 -5.72
C ILE A 91 -18.86 12.12 -6.66
N ILE A 92 -19.65 11.24 -7.28
CA ILE A 92 -20.74 11.62 -8.18
C ILE A 92 -21.94 12.09 -7.37
N ASN A 93 -22.36 11.31 -6.37
CA ASN A 93 -23.49 11.62 -5.49
C ASN A 93 -23.15 11.17 -4.06
N LYS A 94 -23.99 11.52 -3.08
CA LYS A 94 -23.81 11.09 -1.68
C LYS A 94 -23.63 9.57 -1.54
N ASN A 95 -24.26 8.82 -2.43
CA ASN A 95 -24.32 7.35 -2.42
C ASN A 95 -23.43 6.68 -3.47
N THR A 96 -22.74 7.44 -4.34
CA THR A 96 -21.99 6.84 -5.46
C THR A 96 -20.71 7.60 -5.77
N GLY A 97 -19.62 6.86 -5.94
CA GLY A 97 -18.35 7.38 -6.42
C GLY A 97 -17.66 6.41 -7.38
N ILE A 98 -16.77 6.96 -8.19
CA ILE A 98 -15.83 6.19 -9.02
C ILE A 98 -14.47 6.27 -8.34
N ARG A 99 -13.77 5.14 -8.27
CA ARG A 99 -12.38 5.07 -7.81
C ARG A 99 -11.50 4.55 -8.94
N THR A 100 -10.34 5.16 -9.12
CA THR A 100 -9.28 4.68 -9.99
C THR A 100 -8.02 4.57 -9.16
N HIS A 101 -7.26 3.50 -9.31
CA HIS A 101 -5.96 3.37 -8.67
C HIS A 101 -4.95 2.83 -9.67
N TYR A 102 -3.70 3.16 -9.44
CA TYR A 102 -2.57 2.58 -10.14
C TYR A 102 -1.67 1.96 -9.09
N ASP A 103 -1.34 0.68 -9.26
CA ASP A 103 -0.43 -0.09 -8.42
C ASP A 103 0.78 -0.52 -9.27
N SER A 104 1.99 -0.45 -8.73
CA SER A 104 3.21 -0.83 -9.47
C SER A 104 3.25 -2.30 -9.88
N ASP A 105 2.66 -3.20 -9.08
CA ASP A 105 2.68 -4.64 -9.31
C ASP A 105 1.47 -5.09 -10.14
N MET A 106 0.29 -4.49 -9.89
CA MET A 106 -0.98 -4.91 -10.51
C MET A 106 -1.42 -4.03 -11.69
N GLY A 107 -0.83 -2.85 -11.86
CA GLY A 107 -1.18 -1.88 -12.89
C GLY A 107 -2.41 -1.03 -12.55
N PHE A 108 -3.11 -0.57 -13.59
CA PHE A 108 -4.27 0.32 -13.44
C PHE A 108 -5.56 -0.45 -13.12
N GLY A 109 -6.29 0.01 -12.10
CA GLY A 109 -7.56 -0.55 -11.68
C GLY A 109 -8.65 0.53 -11.53
N VAL A 110 -9.88 0.14 -11.85
CA VAL A 110 -11.08 0.99 -11.69
C VAL A 110 -12.08 0.27 -10.80
N GLY A 111 -12.75 1.02 -9.93
CA GLY A 111 -13.78 0.52 -9.03
C GLY A 111 -14.94 1.51 -8.90
N LEU A 112 -16.08 1.00 -8.45
CA LEU A 112 -17.25 1.78 -8.08
C LEU A 112 -17.45 1.68 -6.57
N THR A 113 -17.77 2.80 -5.94
CA THR A 113 -18.10 2.87 -4.51
C THR A 113 -19.58 3.19 -4.39
N LEU A 114 -20.32 2.30 -3.74
CA LEU A 114 -21.73 2.48 -3.42
C LEU A 114 -21.87 2.58 -1.91
N ASN A 115 -22.43 3.69 -1.43
CA ASN A 115 -22.75 3.89 -0.02
C ASN A 115 -24.28 3.92 0.10
N TYR A 116 -24.85 3.02 0.90
CA TYR A 116 -26.28 2.97 1.18
C TYR A 116 -26.61 3.78 2.43
#